data_AF-A0A2B0WEH0-F1
#
_entry.id   AF-A0A2B0WEH0-F1
#
_cell.length_a   1.000
_cell.length_b   1.000
_cell.length_c   1.000
_cell.angle_alpha   90.00
_cell.angle_beta   90.00
_cell.angle_gamma   90.00
#
_symmetry.space_group_name_H-M   'P 1'
#
loop_
_entity.id
_entity.type
_entity.pdbx_description
1 polymer ?
#
loop_
_entity_poly.entity_id
_entity_poly.type
_entity_poly.pdbx_seq_one_letter_code
_entity_poly.pdbx_strand_id
1 'polypeptide(L)'
;MTIKLKTKISCVDNSIKSFSDLVFDNSISTDNLLLGNGFSIGIWEEFGYKSLFDNRKKHLNKEDLQLFKALNTTNYEEVLANLHTAINVNNTFNINSNLISACYERVKSNLIQAVKDVHPTNVEFEQALNLGKNRTFGIFKDSIFTTNYDLIAYWLTTKLLQNGEIVVGDFFGRKEKGCLHFFGK
;
A
#
# COMPACT_ATOMS: atom_id res chain seq x y z
N MET A 1 52.00 -7.24 -35.08
CA MET A 1 50.97 -8.23 -34.69
C MET A 1 50.03 -7.53 -33.71
N THR A 2 48.92 -6.97 -34.20
CA THR A 2 48.05 -6.09 -33.40
C THR A 2 46.79 -6.88 -33.02
N ILE A 3 46.68 -7.24 -31.75
CA ILE A 3 45.52 -7.96 -31.22
C ILE A 3 44.38 -6.95 -31.06
N LYS A 4 43.39 -7.02 -31.95
CA LYS A 4 42.10 -6.30 -31.79
C LYS A 4 41.29 -7.03 -30.72
N LEU A 5 41.24 -6.47 -29.51
CA LEU A 5 40.25 -6.84 -28.50
C LEU A 5 38.86 -6.48 -29.03
N LYS A 6 38.08 -7.49 -29.42
CA LYS A 6 36.63 -7.32 -29.66
C LYS A 6 35.95 -7.19 -28.30
N THR A 7 35.68 -5.96 -27.88
CA THR A 7 34.73 -5.67 -26.80
C THR A 7 33.35 -6.16 -27.24
N LYS A 8 32.92 -7.31 -26.72
CA LYS A 8 31.50 -7.70 -26.73
C LYS A 8 30.78 -6.74 -25.78
N ILE A 9 30.24 -5.67 -26.33
CA ILE A 9 29.21 -4.88 -25.63
C ILE A 9 27.95 -5.74 -25.67
N SER A 10 27.61 -6.39 -24.56
CA SER A 10 26.28 -6.96 -24.40
C SER A 10 25.33 -5.78 -24.19
N CYS A 11 24.63 -5.38 -25.23
CA CYS A 11 23.52 -4.44 -25.11
C CYS A 11 22.44 -5.14 -24.28
N VAL A 12 22.29 -4.76 -23.02
CA VAL A 12 21.10 -5.13 -22.25
C VAL A 12 19.96 -4.34 -22.88
N ASP A 13 19.05 -5.04 -23.54
CA ASP A 13 17.81 -4.44 -24.03
C ASP A 13 17.02 -3.95 -22.82
N ASN A 14 16.91 -2.62 -22.68
CA ASN A 14 16.18 -1.98 -21.60
C ASN A 14 14.74 -1.65 -22.01
N SER A 15 14.25 -2.24 -23.11
CA SER A 15 12.85 -2.12 -23.53
C SER A 15 11.96 -2.96 -22.62
N ILE A 16 11.37 -2.29 -21.62
CA ILE A 16 10.34 -2.88 -20.77
C ILE A 16 9.02 -2.81 -21.55
N LYS A 17 8.47 -3.98 -21.91
CA LYS A 17 7.13 -4.09 -22.51
C LYS A 17 6.09 -3.41 -21.59
N SER A 18 5.09 -2.77 -22.19
CA SER A 18 4.01 -2.20 -21.40
C SER A 18 3.18 -3.30 -20.75
N PHE A 19 2.55 -3.00 -19.62
CA PHE A 19 1.63 -3.94 -18.96
C PHE A 19 0.52 -4.42 -19.92
N SER A 20 0.00 -3.53 -20.76
CA SER A 20 -1.02 -3.88 -21.75
C SER A 20 -0.52 -4.91 -22.75
N ASP A 21 0.72 -4.78 -23.23
CA ASP A 21 1.31 -5.72 -24.18
C ASP A 21 1.45 -7.10 -23.55
N LEU A 22 1.89 -7.16 -22.28
CA LEU A 22 2.04 -8.40 -21.53
C LEU A 22 0.71 -9.14 -21.27
N VAL A 23 -0.39 -8.38 -21.11
CA VAL A 23 -1.73 -8.95 -20.97
C VAL A 23 -2.23 -9.47 -22.33
N PHE A 24 -2.05 -8.71 -23.41
CA PHE A 24 -2.51 -9.10 -24.75
C PHE A 24 -1.74 -10.28 -25.34
N ASP A 25 -0.44 -10.39 -25.06
CA ASP A 25 0.40 -11.49 -25.53
C ASP A 25 0.33 -12.73 -24.61
N ASN A 26 -0.49 -12.70 -23.56
CA ASN A 26 -0.62 -13.74 -22.53
C ASN A 26 0.71 -14.14 -21.87
N SER A 27 1.70 -13.23 -21.81
CA SER A 27 2.98 -13.49 -21.13
C SER A 27 2.88 -13.43 -19.61
N ILE A 28 1.81 -12.84 -19.07
CA ILE A 28 1.54 -12.77 -17.64
C ILE A 28 0.14 -13.29 -17.32
N SER A 29 -0.01 -13.89 -16.14
CA SER A 29 -1.33 -14.21 -15.58
C SER A 29 -1.94 -12.96 -14.95
N THR A 30 -3.24 -12.79 -15.15
CA THR A 30 -4.07 -11.79 -14.46
C THR A 30 -5.01 -12.45 -13.45
N ASP A 31 -4.64 -13.60 -12.88
CA ASP A 31 -5.49 -14.29 -11.90
C ASP A 31 -5.56 -13.49 -10.60
N ASN A 32 -4.41 -12.99 -10.12
CA ASN A 32 -4.31 -12.36 -8.81
C ASN A 32 -3.70 -10.95 -8.87
N LEU A 33 -4.14 -10.08 -7.95
CA LEU A 33 -3.63 -8.72 -7.78
C LEU A 33 -3.26 -8.45 -6.32
N LEU A 34 -2.11 -7.83 -6.07
CA LEU A 34 -1.75 -7.31 -4.75
C LEU A 34 -1.64 -5.78 -4.83
N LEU A 35 -2.46 -5.09 -4.04
CA LEU A 35 -2.44 -3.64 -3.89
C LEU A 35 -1.60 -3.25 -2.67
N GLY A 36 -0.74 -2.25 -2.85
CA GLY A 36 -0.02 -1.59 -1.77
C GLY A 36 -0.41 -0.11 -1.65
N ASN A 37 0.08 0.57 -0.60
CA ASN A 37 -0.32 1.96 -0.28
C ASN A 37 -0.16 2.93 -1.46
N GLY A 38 0.78 2.67 -2.38
CA GLY A 38 0.94 3.43 -3.62
C GLY A 38 -0.31 3.48 -4.50
N PHE A 39 -1.17 2.46 -4.44
CA PHE A 39 -2.47 2.47 -5.09
C PHE A 39 -3.37 3.60 -4.55
N SER A 40 -3.49 3.71 -3.23
CA SER A 40 -4.30 4.74 -2.59
C SER A 40 -3.71 6.13 -2.79
N ILE A 41 -2.38 6.28 -2.76
CA ILE A 41 -1.68 7.53 -3.10
C ILE A 41 -1.97 7.94 -4.56
N GLY A 42 -2.01 6.98 -5.49
CA GLY A 42 -2.31 7.24 -6.89
C GLY A 42 -3.76 7.69 -7.15
N ILE A 43 -4.69 7.35 -6.26
CA ILE A 43 -6.08 7.82 -6.30
C ILE A 43 -6.24 9.14 -5.54
N TRP A 44 -5.58 9.26 -4.39
CA TRP A 44 -5.74 10.38 -3.46
C TRP A 44 -4.39 10.73 -2.83
N GLU A 45 -3.79 11.83 -3.30
CA GLU A 45 -2.42 12.22 -2.98
C GLU A 45 -2.18 12.50 -1.48
N GLU A 46 -3.25 12.82 -0.74
CA GLU A 46 -3.16 13.07 0.70
C GLU A 46 -2.80 11.83 1.52
N PHE A 47 -2.89 10.62 0.96
CA PHE A 47 -2.31 9.42 1.58
C PHE A 47 -0.78 9.37 1.49
N GLY A 48 -0.14 10.31 0.80
CA GLY A 48 1.31 10.40 0.73
C GLY A 48 1.94 10.50 2.12
N TYR A 49 3.03 9.76 2.35
CA TYR A 49 3.67 9.67 3.67
C TYR A 49 4.00 11.03 4.29
N LYS A 50 4.48 11.97 3.46
CA LYS A 50 4.76 13.34 3.91
C LYS A 50 3.48 14.10 4.25
N SER A 51 2.39 13.93 3.49
CA SER A 51 1.11 14.57 3.80
C SER A 51 0.57 14.05 5.14
N LEU A 52 0.51 12.72 5.33
CA LEU A 52 0.09 12.11 6.59
C LEU A 52 0.89 12.63 7.79
N PHE A 53 2.22 12.71 7.64
CA PHE A 53 3.09 13.25 8.68
C PHE A 53 2.83 14.74 8.94
N ASP A 54 2.80 15.56 7.90
CA ASP A 54 2.62 17.01 8.04
C ASP A 54 1.26 17.38 8.62
N ASN A 55 0.21 16.62 8.29
CA ASN A 55 -1.14 16.77 8.82
C ASN A 55 -1.17 16.59 10.35
N ARG A 56 -0.44 15.60 10.88
CA ARG A 56 -0.55 15.20 12.31
C ARG A 56 0.70 15.42 13.16
N LYS A 57 1.82 15.92 12.60
CA LYS A 57 3.08 16.13 13.35
C LYS A 57 2.94 16.98 14.62
N LYS A 58 1.98 17.92 14.66
CA LYS A 58 1.72 18.76 15.86
C LYS A 58 1.18 17.97 17.06
N HIS A 59 0.65 16.77 16.81
CA HIS A 59 0.11 15.88 17.84
C HIS A 59 1.12 14.81 18.30
N LEU A 60 2.33 14.81 17.74
CA LEU A 60 3.44 13.99 18.23
C LEU A 60 4.19 14.76 19.32
N ASN A 61 4.67 14.03 20.35
CA ASN A 61 5.49 14.64 21.37
C ASN A 61 6.94 14.86 20.86
N LYS A 62 7.76 15.49 21.69
CA LYS A 62 9.14 15.84 21.32
C LYS A 62 9.98 14.60 21.01
N GLU A 63 9.81 13.54 21.78
CA GLU A 63 10.54 12.28 21.64
C GLU A 63 10.17 11.55 20.34
N ASP A 64 8.87 11.49 20.02
CA ASP A 64 8.36 10.88 18.81
C ASP A 64 8.91 11.66 17.59
N LEU A 65 8.86 13.00 17.59
CA LEU A 65 9.45 13.82 16.52
C LEU A 65 10.96 13.64 16.38
N GLN A 66 11.68 13.49 17.51
CA GLN A 66 13.11 13.18 17.49
C GLN A 66 13.39 11.83 16.86
N LEU A 67 12.53 10.83 17.05
CA LEU A 67 12.65 9.52 16.43
C LEU A 67 12.48 9.58 14.91
N PHE A 68 11.45 10.26 14.40
CA PHE A 68 11.29 10.49 12.96
C PHE A 68 12.53 11.17 12.36
N LYS A 69 13.07 12.18 13.06
CA LYS A 69 14.30 12.86 12.66
C LYS A 69 15.53 11.95 12.69
N ALA A 70 15.67 11.11 13.72
CA ALA A 70 16.80 10.19 13.87
C ALA A 70 16.81 9.11 12.79
N LEU A 71 15.63 8.65 12.37
CA LEU A 71 15.45 7.69 11.28
C LEU A 71 15.46 8.36 9.88
N ASN A 72 15.53 9.69 9.82
CA ASN A 72 15.51 10.47 8.57
C ASN A 72 14.33 10.10 7.65
N THR A 73 13.14 9.92 8.23
CA THR A 73 11.94 9.50 7.51
C THR A 73 10.71 10.28 7.97
N THR A 74 9.71 10.38 7.09
CA THR A 74 8.34 10.79 7.45
C THR A 74 7.36 9.62 7.38
N ASN A 75 7.83 8.42 7.06
CA ASN A 75 6.98 7.24 6.95
C ASN A 75 6.73 6.63 8.33
N TYR A 76 5.47 6.66 8.78
CA TYR A 76 5.05 6.03 10.02
C TYR A 76 5.35 4.52 10.06
N GLU A 77 5.18 3.80 8.95
CA GLU A 77 5.38 2.34 8.90
C GLU A 77 6.82 1.98 9.19
N GLU A 78 7.76 2.77 8.68
CA GLU A 78 9.19 2.61 8.93
C GLU A 78 9.52 2.86 10.41
N VAL A 79 8.96 3.93 11.00
CA VAL A 79 9.14 4.23 12.43
C VAL A 79 8.55 3.12 13.30
N LEU A 80 7.36 2.64 12.98
CA LEU A 80 6.70 1.55 13.70
C LEU A 80 7.48 0.23 13.59
N ALA A 81 8.02 -0.08 12.42
CA ALA A 81 8.86 -1.27 12.21
C ALA A 81 10.15 -1.21 13.05
N ASN A 82 10.80 -0.04 13.13
CA ASN A 82 11.97 0.17 13.97
C ASN A 82 11.65 0.05 15.46
N LEU A 83 10.54 0.65 15.91
CA LEU A 83 10.08 0.53 17.30
C LEU A 83 9.76 -0.93 17.66
N HIS A 84 9.05 -1.66 16.79
CA HIS A 84 8.75 -3.06 16.98
C HIS A 84 10.01 -3.92 17.05
N THR A 85 10.99 -3.65 16.19
CA THR A 85 12.30 -4.31 16.22
C THR A 85 13.02 -4.04 17.55
N ALA A 86 13.04 -2.79 18.01
CA ALA A 86 13.66 -2.43 19.28
C ALA A 86 12.99 -3.12 20.48
N ILE A 87 11.66 -3.23 20.49
CA ILE A 87 10.90 -3.96 21.51
C ILE A 87 11.33 -5.44 21.53
N ASN A 88 11.42 -6.08 20.37
CA ASN A 88 11.81 -7.49 20.27
C ASN A 88 13.25 -7.74 20.73
N VAL A 89 14.17 -6.85 20.36
CA VAL A 89 15.57 -6.90 20.82
C VAL A 89 15.63 -6.75 22.34
N ASN A 90 14.99 -5.73 22.91
CA ASN A 90 14.99 -5.51 24.36
C ASN A 90 14.40 -6.70 25.13
N ASN A 91 13.29 -7.26 24.64
CA ASN A 91 12.66 -8.42 25.26
C ASN A 91 13.58 -9.64 25.27
N THR A 92 14.37 -9.85 24.22
CA THR A 92 15.35 -10.95 24.14
C THR A 92 16.43 -10.85 25.23
N PHE A 93 16.83 -9.64 25.60
CA PHE A 93 17.83 -9.38 26.64
C PHE A 93 17.22 -9.06 28.01
N ASN A 94 15.89 -9.23 28.19
CA ASN A 94 15.16 -8.86 29.40
C ASN A 94 15.35 -7.38 29.81
N ILE A 95 15.54 -6.49 28.83
CA ILE A 95 15.64 -5.05 29.03
C ILE A 95 14.23 -4.44 29.01
N ASN A 96 13.95 -3.53 29.94
CA ASN A 96 12.66 -2.84 29.98
C ASN A 96 12.37 -2.08 28.68
N SER A 97 11.24 -2.36 28.04
CA SER A 97 10.80 -1.75 26.78
C SER A 97 9.55 -0.87 26.93
N ASN A 98 9.09 -0.58 28.15
CA ASN A 98 7.80 0.10 28.39
C ASN A 98 7.70 1.47 27.70
N LEU A 99 8.77 2.26 27.73
CA LEU A 99 8.80 3.57 27.07
C LEU A 99 8.73 3.45 25.54
N ILE A 100 9.38 2.43 24.98
CA ILE A 100 9.39 2.15 23.53
C ILE A 100 8.01 1.65 23.09
N SER A 101 7.40 0.76 23.86
CA SER A 101 6.02 0.28 23.63
C SER A 101 5.00 1.42 23.71
N ALA A 102 5.16 2.34 24.66
CA ALA A 102 4.30 3.53 24.74
C ALA A 102 4.50 4.46 23.53
N CYS A 103 5.74 4.62 23.04
CA CYS A 103 6.02 5.35 21.80
C CYS A 103 5.36 4.68 20.58
N TYR A 104 5.46 3.35 20.47
CA TYR A 104 4.82 2.58 19.42
C TYR A 104 3.31 2.82 19.36
N GLU A 105 2.62 2.73 20.50
CA GLU A 105 1.17 2.94 20.55
C GLU A 105 0.78 4.40 20.23
N ARG A 106 1.58 5.39 20.64
CA ARG A 106 1.36 6.80 20.27
C ARG A 106 1.52 7.02 18.78
N VAL A 107 2.62 6.53 18.18
CA VAL A 107 2.89 6.68 16.74
C VAL A 107 1.83 5.96 15.92
N LYS A 108 1.43 4.75 16.32
CA LYS A 108 0.37 3.97 15.68
C LYS A 108 -0.97 4.68 15.74
N SER A 109 -1.35 5.18 16.92
CA SER A 109 -2.59 5.95 17.10
C SER A 109 -2.57 7.25 16.28
N ASN A 110 -1.41 7.89 16.19
CA ASN A 110 -1.25 9.11 15.40
C ASN A 110 -1.42 8.83 13.89
N LEU A 111 -0.84 7.72 13.37
CA LEU A 111 -1.04 7.26 12.00
C LEU A 111 -2.52 7.00 11.70
N ILE A 112 -3.20 6.20 12.55
CA ILE A 112 -4.63 5.87 12.36
C ILE A 112 -5.46 7.14 12.20
N GLN A 113 -5.17 8.15 13.01
CA GLN A 113 -5.89 9.41 12.93
C GLN A 113 -5.47 10.28 11.74
N ALA A 114 -4.19 10.27 11.35
CA ALA A 114 -3.74 10.95 10.13
C ALA A 114 -4.50 10.44 8.91
N VAL A 115 -4.65 9.11 8.79
CA VAL A 115 -5.39 8.46 7.71
C VAL A 115 -6.86 8.85 7.74
N LYS A 116 -7.48 8.87 8.92
CA LYS A 116 -8.88 9.31 9.07
C LYS A 116 -9.08 10.76 8.65
N ASP A 117 -8.17 11.65 9.05
CA ASP A 117 -8.27 13.08 8.79
C ASP A 117 -8.12 13.42 7.30
N VAL A 118 -7.31 12.66 6.56
CA VAL A 118 -7.11 12.86 5.12
C VAL A 118 -8.05 12.04 4.23
N HIS A 119 -8.86 11.16 4.82
CA HIS A 119 -9.70 10.26 4.05
C HIS A 119 -10.70 11.06 3.22
N PRO A 120 -10.80 10.83 1.90
CA PRO A 120 -11.72 11.57 1.06
C PRO A 120 -13.17 11.28 1.47
N THR A 121 -14.04 12.26 1.27
CA THR A 121 -15.50 12.02 1.26
C THR A 121 -15.88 11.13 0.07
N ASN A 122 -17.09 10.57 0.09
CA ASN A 122 -17.57 9.75 -1.02
C ASN A 122 -17.58 10.53 -2.35
N VAL A 123 -17.94 11.82 -2.29
CA VAL A 123 -18.00 12.71 -3.46
C VAL A 123 -16.61 12.97 -4.03
N GLU A 124 -15.64 13.32 -3.18
CA GLU A 124 -14.25 13.54 -3.61
C GLU A 124 -13.63 12.26 -4.18
N PHE A 125 -13.90 11.13 -3.55
CA PHE A 125 -13.47 9.82 -4.04
C PHE A 125 -14.04 9.52 -5.44
N GLU A 126 -15.34 9.74 -5.67
CA GLU A 126 -15.96 9.52 -6.98
C GLU A 126 -15.36 10.42 -8.07
N GLN A 127 -15.10 11.70 -7.72
CA GLN A 127 -14.45 12.64 -8.63
C GLN A 127 -13.02 12.22 -8.97
N ALA A 128 -12.24 11.79 -7.97
CA ALA A 128 -10.87 11.33 -8.15
C ALA A 128 -10.81 10.04 -9.00
N LEU A 129 -11.74 9.12 -8.78
CA LEU A 129 -11.70 7.78 -9.36
C LEU A 129 -12.00 7.75 -10.86
N ASN A 130 -12.75 8.73 -11.40
CA ASN A 130 -13.13 8.80 -12.81
C ASN A 130 -13.52 7.42 -13.39
N LEU A 131 -14.42 6.71 -12.70
CA LEU A 131 -14.79 5.30 -12.89
C LEU A 131 -14.97 4.84 -14.34
N GLY A 132 -15.41 5.72 -15.25
CA GLY A 132 -15.56 5.41 -16.68
C GLY A 132 -14.26 5.02 -17.41
N LYS A 133 -13.07 5.29 -16.84
CA LYS A 133 -11.76 5.02 -17.47
C LYS A 133 -10.95 3.93 -16.80
N ASN A 134 -11.25 3.55 -15.55
CA ASN A 134 -10.47 2.56 -14.79
C ASN A 134 -11.04 1.15 -14.93
N ARG A 135 -10.92 0.57 -16.14
CA ARG A 135 -11.28 -0.84 -16.41
C ARG A 135 -10.22 -1.84 -15.94
N THR A 136 -9.07 -1.36 -15.45
CA THR A 136 -7.90 -2.18 -15.07
C THR A 136 -8.20 -3.17 -13.95
N PHE A 137 -9.21 -2.93 -13.12
CA PHE A 137 -9.59 -3.91 -12.09
C PHE A 137 -10.39 -5.10 -12.66
N GLY A 138 -11.11 -4.91 -13.77
CA GLY A 138 -11.94 -5.95 -14.38
C GLY A 138 -11.14 -7.03 -15.12
N ILE A 139 -9.84 -6.85 -15.34
CA ILE A 139 -9.00 -7.87 -15.97
C ILE A 139 -8.49 -8.93 -14.98
N PHE A 140 -8.61 -8.66 -13.67
CA PHE A 140 -8.17 -9.59 -12.64
C PHE A 140 -9.30 -10.54 -12.24
N LYS A 141 -9.04 -11.85 -12.27
CA LYS A 141 -10.11 -12.87 -12.37
C LYS A 141 -10.35 -13.73 -11.12
N ASP A 142 -9.42 -13.76 -10.17
CA ASP A 142 -9.49 -14.66 -9.02
C ASP A 142 -9.43 -13.92 -7.68
N SER A 143 -8.26 -13.46 -7.22
CA SER A 143 -8.14 -12.82 -5.90
C SER A 143 -7.43 -11.45 -5.93
N ILE A 144 -7.98 -10.47 -5.22
CA ILE A 144 -7.34 -9.18 -4.98
C ILE A 144 -6.99 -9.07 -3.50
N PHE A 145 -5.70 -8.97 -3.22
CA PHE A 145 -5.14 -8.75 -1.91
C PHE A 145 -4.79 -7.27 -1.76
N THR A 146 -4.87 -6.75 -0.54
CA THR A 146 -4.47 -5.38 -0.25
C THR A 146 -3.68 -5.33 1.04
N THR A 147 -2.60 -4.55 1.03
CA THR A 147 -1.88 -4.16 2.26
C THR A 147 -2.28 -2.77 2.72
N ASN A 148 -3.28 -2.14 2.07
CA ASN A 148 -3.65 -0.75 2.33
C ASN A 148 -4.45 -0.65 3.62
N TYR A 149 -4.13 0.35 4.42
CA TYR A 149 -4.81 0.62 5.69
C TYR A 149 -5.96 1.64 5.57
N ASP A 150 -6.24 2.16 4.38
CA ASP A 150 -7.05 3.38 4.15
C ASP A 150 -8.40 3.16 3.45
N LEU A 151 -8.92 1.93 3.44
CA LEU A 151 -10.26 1.55 2.93
C LEU A 151 -10.59 1.91 1.46
N ILE A 152 -9.71 2.60 0.73
CA ILE A 152 -9.94 3.00 -0.67
C ILE A 152 -10.16 1.80 -1.58
N ALA A 153 -9.35 0.74 -1.41
CA ALA A 153 -9.52 -0.51 -2.16
C ALA A 153 -10.90 -1.15 -1.91
N TYR A 154 -11.42 -1.04 -0.68
CA TYR A 154 -12.75 -1.54 -0.32
C TYR A 154 -13.88 -0.68 -0.93
N TRP A 155 -13.75 0.65 -0.93
CA TRP A 155 -14.73 1.55 -1.57
C TRP A 155 -14.78 1.34 -3.08
N LEU A 156 -13.62 1.22 -3.73
CA LEU A 156 -13.55 0.90 -5.15
C LEU A 156 -14.27 -0.40 -5.45
N THR A 157 -13.95 -1.45 -4.69
CA THR A 157 -14.58 -2.76 -4.83
C THR A 157 -16.10 -2.64 -4.73
N THR A 158 -16.62 -1.97 -3.70
CA THR A 158 -18.06 -1.78 -3.50
C THR A 158 -18.73 -1.07 -4.69
N LYS A 159 -18.07 -0.09 -5.31
CA LYS A 159 -18.59 0.60 -6.50
C LYS A 159 -18.57 -0.28 -7.74
N LEU A 160 -17.53 -1.10 -7.93
CA LEU A 160 -17.49 -2.08 -9.02
C LEU A 160 -18.60 -3.15 -8.87
N LEU A 161 -18.99 -3.51 -7.64
CA LEU A 161 -20.09 -4.44 -7.36
C LEU A 161 -21.47 -3.92 -7.74
N GLN A 162 -21.71 -2.61 -7.65
CA GLN A 162 -23.01 -2.01 -7.99
C GLN A 162 -23.41 -2.26 -9.46
N ASN A 163 -22.44 -2.57 -10.32
CA ASN A 163 -22.66 -2.93 -11.72
C ASN A 163 -23.08 -4.40 -11.93
N GLY A 164 -23.13 -5.22 -10.88
CA GLY A 164 -23.80 -6.54 -10.87
C GLY A 164 -23.00 -7.74 -11.38
N GLU A 165 -21.72 -7.57 -11.76
CA GLU A 165 -20.93 -8.64 -12.39
C GLU A 165 -19.97 -9.38 -11.44
N ILE A 166 -19.70 -8.84 -10.24
CA ILE A 166 -18.67 -9.36 -9.33
C ILE A 166 -19.31 -9.77 -7.99
N VAL A 167 -18.84 -10.86 -7.38
CA VAL A 167 -19.23 -11.27 -6.02
C VAL A 167 -18.06 -10.99 -5.10
N VAL A 168 -18.27 -10.22 -4.02
CA VAL A 168 -17.25 -9.88 -3.02
C VAL A 168 -17.67 -10.41 -1.66
N GLY A 169 -16.73 -11.09 -0.98
CA GLY A 169 -16.85 -11.45 0.42
C GLY A 169 -16.05 -10.47 1.29
N ASP A 170 -16.69 -9.93 2.33
CA ASP A 170 -16.08 -9.01 3.31
C ASP A 170 -15.66 -9.70 4.62
N PHE A 171 -15.79 -11.04 4.68
CA PHE A 171 -15.50 -11.89 5.85
C PHE A 171 -16.39 -11.72 7.08
N PHE A 172 -17.43 -10.88 7.02
CA PHE A 172 -18.45 -10.80 8.07
C PHE A 172 -19.63 -11.77 7.81
N GLY A 173 -19.64 -12.43 6.64
CA GLY A 173 -20.58 -13.50 6.27
C GLY A 173 -20.04 -14.92 6.56
N ARG A 174 -20.96 -15.90 6.68
CA ARG A 174 -20.72 -17.30 7.12
C ARG A 174 -19.82 -18.21 6.22
N LYS A 175 -19.00 -17.71 5.29
CA LYS A 175 -18.20 -18.58 4.39
C LYS A 175 -16.70 -18.59 4.73
N GLU A 176 -16.12 -19.79 4.70
CA GLU A 176 -14.90 -20.22 5.41
C GLU A 176 -13.52 -19.97 4.76
N LYS A 177 -13.36 -19.15 3.71
CA LYS A 177 -12.03 -18.98 3.07
C LYS A 177 -11.55 -17.55 3.04
N GLY A 178 -10.38 -17.33 3.65
CA GLY A 178 -9.69 -16.06 3.96
C GLY A 178 -9.07 -15.28 2.79
N CYS A 179 -9.78 -15.12 1.67
CA CYS A 179 -9.30 -14.35 0.52
C CYS A 179 -10.44 -13.56 -0.16
N LEU A 180 -10.16 -12.31 -0.55
CA LEU A 180 -11.10 -11.43 -1.25
C LEU A 180 -11.18 -11.92 -2.70
N HIS A 181 -12.16 -12.79 -2.97
CA HIS A 181 -12.40 -13.38 -4.30
C HIS A 181 -13.18 -12.42 -5.18
N PHE A 182 -12.73 -12.23 -6.42
CA PHE A 182 -13.39 -11.49 -7.48
C PHE A 182 -13.67 -12.48 -8.60
N PHE A 183 -14.88 -13.03 -8.66
CA PHE A 183 -15.26 -13.81 -9.84
C PHE A 183 -15.47 -12.86 -11.02
N GLY A 184 -14.58 -12.92 -12.01
CA GLY A 184 -14.88 -12.44 -13.36
C GLY A 184 -15.64 -13.51 -14.12
N LYS A 185 -16.77 -13.16 -14.76
CA LYS A 185 -17.34 -13.98 -15.84
C LYS A 185 -16.52 -13.85 -17.11
#